data_AF-A0A2F0A5E6-F1
#
_entry.id   AF-A0A2F0A5E6-F1
#
_cell.length_a   1.000
_cell.length_b   1.000
_cell.length_c   1.000
_cell.angle_alpha   90.00
_cell.angle_beta   90.00
_cell.angle_gamma   90.00
#
_symmetry.space_group_name_H-M   'P 1'
#
loop_
_entity.id
_entity.type
_entity.pdbx_description
1 polymer ?
#
loop_
_entity_poly.entity_id
_entity_poly.type
_entity_poly.pdbx_seq_one_letter_code
_entity_poly.pdbx_strand_id
1 'polypeptide(L)'
;MKTRDVSFALLLFSLAFNLTAFADNKDTSSRPDFEYADCHVHLLDFLQNGEFLNSDMKFPGDNYGHQKKGGRFVSLPYGERGRRIEVLLESMNNGNVTNALVSGMPFLKKWSENEPFQRPRYYLDSPSRVKPARDTDVSVGSAIIDYKVKFRNDQEKLKQLDRIHPSLCGFDATDLGAVDLLIKRIKEFPGVWECIGEVMSRHDDLTNLTTGERPRANHPALARVCRFAGESYIPVSIHHNIAPISRNANEVKLPTYLNEFIELIEYCRAGGQGAQESTVFIWCHSGISRRLVVKDLHLWIDAVMKKYSDQLYIDLSWVVLQDYIMPNLDEWVELIKRYPKRFMIGSDVVGTVSNIGKSLKPYDKLLEALPKDIRVGVSKQNFVDLFDKMAKKRKIKGLGEKGIVLPANYGFSEKAHVRPNFRRSNFMEANLKLLNPNDAG
;
A
#
# COMPACT_ATOMS: atom_id res chain seq x y z
N MET A 1 -16.91 -42.94 -55.41
CA MET A 1 -16.47 -42.54 -54.05
C MET A 1 -16.49 -41.02 -54.00
N LYS A 2 -17.51 -40.45 -53.36
CA LYS A 2 -17.76 -39.01 -53.28
C LYS A 2 -17.26 -38.46 -51.96
N THR A 3 -16.58 -37.33 -52.06
CA THR A 3 -16.13 -36.41 -51.02
C THR A 3 -17.28 -35.99 -50.09
N ARG A 4 -17.01 -35.90 -48.78
CA ARG A 4 -17.80 -35.12 -47.83
C ARG A 4 -16.85 -34.25 -47.03
N ASP A 5 -16.88 -32.96 -47.36
CA ASP A 5 -16.35 -31.88 -46.53
C ASP A 5 -17.16 -31.79 -45.23
N VAL A 6 -16.47 -31.71 -44.11
CA VAL A 6 -17.05 -31.31 -42.82
C VAL A 6 -16.29 -30.07 -42.38
N SER A 7 -16.90 -28.91 -42.61
CA SER A 7 -16.45 -27.62 -42.09
C SER A 7 -16.70 -27.58 -40.58
N PHE A 8 -15.64 -27.39 -39.79
CA PHE A 8 -15.74 -27.00 -38.38
C PHE A 8 -15.79 -25.47 -38.32
N ALA A 9 -16.97 -24.92 -38.01
CA ALA A 9 -17.13 -23.51 -37.70
C ALA A 9 -16.63 -23.25 -36.27
N LEU A 10 -15.48 -22.59 -36.13
CA LEU A 10 -15.08 -21.97 -34.88
C LEU A 10 -15.91 -20.69 -34.69
N LEU A 11 -16.85 -20.71 -33.74
CA LEU A 11 -17.48 -19.49 -33.23
C LEU A 11 -16.45 -18.72 -32.39
N LEU A 12 -15.80 -17.73 -33.03
CA LEU A 12 -15.07 -16.67 -32.36
C LEU A 12 -16.08 -15.69 -31.76
N PHE A 13 -16.28 -15.74 -30.44
CA PHE A 13 -16.89 -14.63 -29.71
C PHE A 13 -15.91 -13.44 -29.73
N SER A 14 -16.12 -12.52 -30.67
CA SER A 14 -15.48 -11.21 -30.64
C SER A 14 -16.20 -10.35 -29.59
N LEU A 15 -15.51 -10.04 -28.49
CA LEU A 15 -15.93 -8.92 -27.64
C LEU A 15 -15.54 -7.63 -28.38
N ALA A 16 -16.49 -7.08 -29.14
CA ALA A 16 -16.36 -5.77 -29.73
C ALA A 16 -16.37 -4.71 -28.61
N PHE A 17 -15.18 -4.18 -28.29
CA PHE A 17 -15.09 -2.90 -27.60
C PHE A 17 -15.53 -1.81 -28.58
N ASN A 18 -16.71 -1.24 -28.36
CA ASN A 18 -17.10 0.00 -29.02
C ASN A 18 -16.13 1.10 -28.56
N LEU A 19 -15.18 1.45 -29.43
CA LEU A 19 -14.54 2.77 -29.41
C LEU A 19 -15.63 3.80 -29.68
N THR A 20 -16.08 4.50 -28.65
CA THR A 20 -16.74 5.79 -28.81
C THR A 20 -15.73 6.88 -28.56
N ALA A 21 -15.75 7.84 -29.48
CA ALA A 21 -14.76 8.89 -29.67
C ALA A 21 -14.62 9.81 -28.46
N PHE A 22 -13.40 10.32 -28.30
CA PHE A 22 -13.06 11.44 -27.45
C PHE A 22 -13.95 12.64 -27.76
N ALA A 23 -14.82 12.99 -26.83
CA ALA A 23 -15.33 14.34 -26.69
C ALA A 23 -14.66 14.94 -25.44
N ASP A 24 -13.94 16.05 -25.66
CA ASP A 24 -13.49 16.97 -24.61
C ASP A 24 -14.72 17.48 -23.86
N ASN A 25 -15.16 16.75 -22.84
CA ASN A 25 -16.09 17.27 -21.86
C ASN A 25 -15.30 18.14 -20.89
N LYS A 26 -15.20 19.44 -21.23
CA LYS A 26 -15.11 20.49 -20.21
C LYS A 26 -16.42 20.50 -19.43
N ASP A 27 -16.55 19.53 -18.53
CA ASP A 27 -17.55 19.59 -17.47
C ASP A 27 -17.13 20.72 -16.53
N THR A 28 -17.82 21.85 -16.68
CA THR A 28 -17.66 23.07 -15.88
C THR A 28 -18.69 23.11 -14.75
N SER A 29 -19.19 21.96 -14.30
CA SER A 29 -19.86 21.88 -13.01
C SER A 29 -18.86 22.23 -11.90
N SER A 30 -19.29 23.06 -10.95
CA SER A 30 -18.53 23.58 -9.81
C SER A 30 -18.20 22.48 -8.80
N ARG A 31 -17.46 21.46 -9.24
CA ARG A 31 -16.97 20.37 -8.40
C ARG A 31 -16.01 20.98 -7.37
N PRO A 32 -16.16 20.66 -6.07
CA PRO A 32 -15.15 21.03 -5.10
C PRO A 32 -13.81 20.41 -5.52
N ASP A 33 -12.80 21.24 -5.70
CA ASP A 33 -11.44 20.79 -6.00
C ASP A 33 -10.84 20.23 -4.71
N PHE A 34 -11.01 18.93 -4.49
CA PHE A 34 -10.48 18.28 -3.30
C PHE A 34 -8.96 18.19 -3.36
N GLU A 35 -8.32 18.61 -2.28
CA GLU A 35 -6.93 18.25 -2.03
C GLU A 35 -6.87 16.86 -1.40
N TYR A 36 -5.99 16.02 -1.93
CA TYR A 36 -5.76 14.67 -1.43
C TYR A 36 -4.43 14.53 -0.69
N ALA A 37 -4.33 13.54 0.18
CA ALA A 37 -3.09 12.90 0.56
C ALA A 37 -3.20 11.42 0.18
N ASP A 38 -2.34 10.99 -0.74
CA ASP A 38 -2.35 9.62 -1.23
C ASP A 38 -1.62 8.71 -0.24
N CYS A 39 -2.36 7.92 0.53
CA CYS A 39 -1.75 7.03 1.52
C CYS A 39 -1.16 5.74 0.92
N HIS A 40 -1.17 5.56 -0.41
CA HIS A 40 -0.72 4.31 -1.01
C HIS A 40 -0.19 4.49 -2.44
N VAL A 41 1.14 4.60 -2.59
CA VAL A 41 1.83 4.67 -3.88
C VAL A 41 2.98 3.68 -3.93
N HIS A 42 3.04 2.85 -4.98
CA HIS A 42 4.23 2.09 -5.33
C HIS A 42 4.97 2.79 -6.48
N LEU A 43 6.14 3.34 -6.19
CA LEU A 43 6.99 4.00 -7.19
C LEU A 43 7.55 3.01 -8.23
N LEU A 44 7.58 1.73 -7.88
CA LEU A 44 8.14 0.65 -8.67
C LEU A 44 7.09 -0.44 -8.92
N ASP A 45 7.24 -1.17 -10.02
CA ASP A 45 6.44 -2.30 -10.41
C ASP A 45 7.07 -3.64 -9.97
N PHE A 46 6.43 -4.76 -10.30
CA PHE A 46 6.94 -6.10 -10.01
C PHE A 46 8.19 -6.47 -10.81
N LEU A 47 8.68 -5.62 -11.70
CA LEU A 47 9.98 -5.72 -12.36
C LEU A 47 11.01 -4.75 -11.77
N GLN A 48 10.63 -4.03 -10.71
CA GLN A 48 11.45 -3.06 -9.99
C GLN A 48 11.82 -1.83 -10.83
N ASN A 49 10.94 -1.45 -11.77
CA ASN A 49 11.06 -0.20 -12.52
C ASN A 49 9.75 0.60 -12.40
N GLY A 50 9.72 1.82 -12.91
CA GLY A 50 8.51 2.65 -12.88
C GLY A 50 8.68 3.84 -13.81
N GLU A 51 7.69 4.72 -13.81
CA GLU A 51 7.76 6.00 -14.51
C GLU A 51 8.90 6.87 -14.01
N PHE A 52 9.43 7.70 -14.90
CA PHE A 52 10.41 8.73 -14.60
C PHE A 52 10.31 9.86 -15.59
N LEU A 53 10.67 11.07 -15.19
CA LEU A 53 10.65 12.22 -16.09
C LEU A 53 11.72 12.06 -17.19
N ASN A 54 11.25 11.98 -18.44
CA ASN A 54 12.04 11.76 -19.63
C ASN A 54 11.71 12.80 -20.72
N SER A 55 11.33 14.01 -20.34
CA SER A 55 10.98 15.10 -21.27
C SER A 55 12.14 15.54 -22.17
N ASP A 56 13.38 15.28 -21.75
CA ASP A 56 14.59 15.50 -22.54
C ASP A 56 14.91 14.34 -23.50
N MET A 57 14.09 13.29 -23.49
CA MET A 57 14.25 12.07 -24.30
C MET A 57 15.62 11.40 -24.13
N LYS A 58 16.28 11.61 -22.98
CA LYS A 58 17.61 11.05 -22.69
C LYS A 58 17.59 9.51 -22.67
N PHE A 59 16.48 8.92 -22.23
CA PHE A 59 16.32 7.47 -22.15
C PHE A 59 15.23 6.97 -23.13
N PRO A 60 15.27 5.69 -23.52
CA PRO A 60 14.21 5.10 -24.34
C PRO A 60 12.85 5.15 -23.63
N GLY A 61 11.80 5.50 -24.38
CA GLY A 61 10.44 5.57 -23.89
C GLY A 61 9.74 6.84 -24.36
N ASP A 62 8.53 7.07 -23.87
CA ASP A 62 7.85 8.38 -23.96
C ASP A 62 8.34 9.36 -22.88
N ASN A 63 7.62 10.46 -22.68
CA ASN A 63 7.95 11.50 -21.69
C ASN A 63 8.00 10.99 -20.25
N TYR A 64 7.38 9.84 -19.95
CA TYR A 64 7.41 9.19 -18.64
C TYR A 64 8.16 7.86 -18.66
N GLY A 65 8.92 7.60 -19.72
CA GLY A 65 9.79 6.43 -19.85
C GLY A 65 9.07 5.16 -20.27
N HIS A 66 7.79 5.22 -20.68
CA HIS A 66 7.08 4.03 -21.16
C HIS A 66 7.59 3.62 -22.53
N GLN A 67 8.07 2.39 -22.64
CA GLN A 67 8.47 1.84 -23.92
C GLN A 67 7.26 1.27 -24.67
N LYS A 68 7.08 1.71 -25.92
CA LYS A 68 6.04 1.21 -26.83
C LYS A 68 6.08 -0.32 -26.99
N LYS A 69 7.28 -0.90 -27.07
CA LYS A 69 7.46 -2.35 -27.19
C LYS A 69 7.60 -2.97 -25.80
N GLY A 70 6.64 -3.80 -25.42
CA GLY A 70 6.67 -4.54 -24.15
C GLY A 70 6.15 -3.77 -22.93
N GLY A 71 5.86 -2.46 -23.04
CA GLY A 71 5.21 -1.67 -21.99
C GLY A 71 6.01 -1.65 -20.69
N ARG A 72 7.32 -1.38 -20.78
CA ARG A 72 8.27 -1.40 -19.67
C ARG A 72 8.98 -0.07 -19.51
N PHE A 73 9.61 0.10 -18.36
CA PHE A 73 10.51 1.19 -18.07
C PHE A 73 11.96 0.69 -18.07
N VAL A 74 12.90 1.55 -18.45
CA VAL A 74 14.32 1.26 -18.24
C VAL A 74 14.68 1.36 -16.75
N SER A 75 15.71 0.63 -16.37
CA SER A 75 16.41 0.90 -15.11
C SER A 75 17.25 2.18 -15.27
N LEU A 76 17.11 3.09 -14.33
CA LEU A 76 17.86 4.34 -14.34
C LEU A 76 19.23 4.12 -13.69
N PRO A 77 20.32 4.61 -14.30
CA PRO A 77 21.65 4.51 -13.72
C PRO A 77 21.80 5.41 -12.49
N TYR A 78 22.91 5.25 -11.78
CA TYR A 78 23.30 6.12 -10.68
C TYR A 78 23.27 7.60 -11.09
N GLY A 79 22.74 8.47 -10.23
CA GLY A 79 22.63 9.91 -10.47
C GLY A 79 21.39 10.33 -11.27
N GLU A 80 20.64 9.37 -11.84
CA GLU A 80 19.47 9.66 -12.69
C GLU A 80 18.15 9.21 -12.05
N ARG A 81 18.19 8.54 -10.88
CA ARG A 81 16.97 8.01 -10.23
C ARG A 81 16.08 9.10 -9.65
N GLY A 82 16.61 10.31 -9.43
CA GLY A 82 15.84 11.50 -9.03
C GLY A 82 14.71 11.86 -10.00
N ARG A 83 14.80 11.44 -11.26
CA ARG A 83 13.73 11.60 -12.27
C ARG A 83 12.42 10.94 -11.87
N ARG A 84 12.46 9.90 -11.02
CA ARG A 84 11.25 9.27 -10.45
C ARG A 84 10.52 10.20 -9.50
N ILE A 85 11.28 10.95 -8.70
CA ILE A 85 10.74 11.94 -7.77
C ILE A 85 10.18 13.14 -8.55
N GLU A 86 10.85 13.54 -9.63
CA GLU A 86 10.35 14.61 -10.50
C GLU A 86 8.97 14.27 -11.10
N VAL A 87 8.80 13.09 -11.72
CA VAL A 87 7.51 12.70 -12.30
C VAL A 87 6.45 12.44 -11.23
N LEU A 88 6.84 11.94 -10.04
CA LEU A 88 5.92 11.78 -8.92
C LEU A 88 5.38 13.15 -8.48
N LEU A 89 6.24 14.15 -8.28
CA LEU A 89 5.82 15.50 -7.89
C LEU A 89 4.96 16.17 -8.96
N GLU A 90 5.30 15.98 -10.24
CA GLU A 90 4.47 16.44 -11.37
C GLU A 90 3.08 15.79 -11.34
N SER A 91 3.02 14.47 -11.17
CA SER A 91 1.77 13.72 -11.10
C SER A 91 0.92 14.10 -9.89
N MET A 92 1.56 14.34 -8.74
CA MET A 92 0.91 14.86 -7.54
C MET A 92 0.28 16.23 -7.79
N ASN A 93 1.00 17.15 -8.45
CA ASN A 93 0.45 18.46 -8.81
C ASN A 93 -0.75 18.34 -9.76
N ASN A 94 -0.63 17.51 -10.80
CA ASN A 94 -1.71 17.29 -11.77
C ASN A 94 -2.96 16.64 -11.14
N GLY A 95 -2.77 15.86 -10.08
CA GLY A 95 -3.85 15.17 -9.35
C GLY A 95 -4.35 15.89 -8.10
N ASN A 96 -3.93 17.13 -7.83
CA ASN A 96 -4.22 17.86 -6.59
C ASN A 96 -3.87 17.07 -5.30
N VAL A 97 -2.74 16.34 -5.34
CA VAL A 97 -2.23 15.53 -4.23
C VAL A 97 -1.17 16.30 -3.48
N THR A 98 -1.45 16.61 -2.22
CA THR A 98 -0.57 17.39 -1.35
C THR A 98 0.53 16.55 -0.73
N ASN A 99 0.25 15.28 -0.39
CA ASN A 99 1.19 14.35 0.25
C ASN A 99 1.05 12.94 -0.31
N ALA A 100 2.12 12.14 -0.31
CA ALA A 100 2.09 10.75 -0.76
C ALA A 100 2.94 9.82 0.12
N LEU A 101 2.38 8.70 0.57
CA LEU A 101 3.14 7.58 1.13
C LEU A 101 3.68 6.72 -0.01
N VAL A 102 5.00 6.73 -0.16
CA VAL A 102 5.69 6.14 -1.31
C VAL A 102 6.52 4.96 -0.88
N SER A 103 6.22 3.80 -1.43
CA SER A 103 7.01 2.59 -1.25
C SER A 103 7.61 2.14 -2.59
N GLY A 104 8.54 1.19 -2.52
CA GLY A 104 8.91 0.39 -3.69
C GLY A 104 7.82 -0.64 -4.00
N MET A 105 8.21 -1.78 -4.56
CA MET A 105 7.34 -2.95 -4.65
C MET A 105 8.00 -4.09 -3.86
N PRO A 106 7.35 -4.65 -2.82
CA PRO A 106 7.98 -5.63 -1.91
C PRO A 106 8.50 -6.89 -2.59
N PHE A 107 7.97 -7.18 -3.79
CA PHE A 107 8.25 -8.39 -4.52
C PHE A 107 8.68 -8.14 -5.98
N LEU A 108 9.59 -8.99 -6.46
CA LEU A 108 9.96 -9.13 -7.86
C LEU A 108 9.26 -10.36 -8.43
N LYS A 109 8.62 -10.20 -9.60
CA LYS A 109 8.06 -11.32 -10.36
C LYS A 109 9.18 -12.08 -11.08
N LYS A 110 9.31 -13.38 -10.79
CA LYS A 110 10.21 -14.26 -11.53
C LYS A 110 9.70 -14.40 -12.96
N TRP A 111 10.61 -14.37 -13.92
CA TRP A 111 10.36 -14.89 -15.26
C TRP A 111 10.91 -16.31 -15.30
N SER A 112 10.03 -17.29 -15.39
CA SER A 112 10.42 -18.70 -15.38
C SER A 112 10.69 -19.21 -16.80
N GLU A 113 11.57 -20.19 -16.94
CA GLU A 113 11.92 -20.81 -18.23
C GLU A 113 10.69 -21.37 -18.95
N ASN A 114 9.71 -21.89 -18.19
CA ASN A 114 8.46 -22.41 -18.70
C ASN A 114 7.43 -21.33 -19.10
N GLU A 115 7.84 -20.05 -19.21
CA GLU A 115 7.03 -18.94 -19.73
C GLU A 115 7.67 -18.34 -20.98
N PRO A 116 7.74 -19.10 -22.10
CA PRO A 116 8.56 -18.72 -23.25
C PRO A 116 7.95 -17.63 -24.14
N PHE A 117 6.64 -17.37 -24.04
CA PHE A 117 5.93 -16.50 -24.97
C PHE A 117 5.97 -15.02 -24.58
N GLN A 118 5.86 -14.71 -23.28
CA GLN A 118 5.87 -13.34 -22.78
C GLN A 118 6.33 -13.30 -21.32
N ARG A 119 7.36 -12.50 -21.03
CA ARG A 119 7.79 -12.23 -19.65
C ARG A 119 6.65 -11.55 -18.88
N PRO A 120 6.24 -12.08 -17.71
CA PRO A 120 5.19 -11.49 -16.89
C PRO A 120 5.62 -10.12 -16.34
N ARG A 121 4.66 -9.22 -16.16
CA ARG A 121 4.86 -7.87 -15.61
C ARG A 121 4.17 -7.69 -14.27
N TYR A 122 3.01 -8.30 -14.10
CA TYR A 122 2.22 -8.28 -12.87
C TYR A 122 2.22 -9.65 -12.20
N TYR A 123 1.87 -9.72 -10.91
CA TYR A 123 1.92 -10.99 -10.17
C TYR A 123 0.90 -12.01 -10.70
N LEU A 124 -0.25 -11.56 -11.20
CA LEU A 124 -1.29 -12.42 -11.79
C LEU A 124 -1.05 -12.82 -13.24
N ASP A 125 -0.07 -12.23 -13.94
CA ASP A 125 0.16 -12.52 -15.36
C ASP A 125 0.55 -13.98 -15.61
N SER A 126 1.01 -14.68 -14.58
CA SER A 126 1.49 -16.06 -14.71
C SER A 126 1.60 -16.77 -13.34
N PRO A 127 1.75 -18.11 -13.31
CA PRO A 127 1.97 -18.85 -12.06
C PRO A 127 3.41 -18.76 -11.54
N SER A 128 4.31 -18.02 -12.19
CA SER A 128 5.69 -17.86 -11.70
C SER A 128 5.74 -17.27 -10.30
N ARG A 129 6.71 -17.78 -9.53
CA ARG A 129 6.94 -17.34 -8.16
C ARG A 129 7.33 -15.87 -8.10
N VAL A 130 7.12 -15.27 -6.94
CA VAL A 130 7.69 -13.97 -6.59
C VAL A 130 8.86 -14.14 -5.62
N LYS A 131 9.74 -13.15 -5.57
CA LYS A 131 10.91 -13.10 -4.69
C LYS A 131 10.92 -11.78 -3.93
N PRO A 132 11.29 -11.74 -2.64
CA PRO A 132 11.48 -10.47 -1.93
C PRO A 132 12.42 -9.55 -2.70
N ALA A 133 11.98 -8.33 -2.98
CA ALA A 133 12.74 -7.34 -3.73
C ALA A 133 13.60 -6.49 -2.78
N ARG A 134 14.70 -7.07 -2.30
CA ARG A 134 15.58 -6.41 -1.29
C ARG A 134 16.13 -5.05 -1.74
N ASP A 135 16.33 -4.87 -3.04
CA ASP A 135 16.89 -3.62 -3.60
C ASP A 135 15.82 -2.56 -3.91
N THR A 136 14.54 -2.83 -3.61
CA THR A 136 13.46 -1.88 -3.84
C THR A 136 13.65 -0.62 -2.99
N ASP A 137 14.03 -0.79 -1.72
CA ASP A 137 14.29 0.31 -0.79
C ASP A 137 15.56 1.09 -1.19
N VAL A 138 16.58 0.41 -1.76
CA VAL A 138 17.75 1.11 -2.32
C VAL A 138 17.35 2.01 -3.47
N SER A 139 16.45 1.54 -4.32
CA SER A 139 15.99 2.28 -5.50
C SER A 139 15.18 3.52 -5.10
N VAL A 140 14.28 3.39 -4.11
CA VAL A 140 13.51 4.53 -3.57
C VAL A 140 14.43 5.50 -2.82
N GLY A 141 15.28 5.00 -1.91
CA GLY A 141 16.22 5.83 -1.16
C GLY A 141 17.18 6.59 -2.08
N SER A 142 17.75 5.92 -3.07
CA SER A 142 18.62 6.55 -4.07
C SER A 142 17.89 7.58 -4.92
N ALA A 143 16.61 7.38 -5.26
CA ALA A 143 15.84 8.37 -6.00
C ALA A 143 15.70 9.68 -5.20
N ILE A 144 15.44 9.58 -3.89
CA ILE A 144 15.39 10.74 -3.00
C ILE A 144 16.76 11.44 -2.91
N ILE A 145 17.86 10.67 -2.76
CA ILE A 145 19.21 11.24 -2.69
C ILE A 145 19.62 11.89 -4.02
N ASP A 146 19.41 11.22 -5.15
CA ASP A 146 19.74 11.75 -6.48
C ASP A 146 18.95 13.05 -6.75
N TYR A 147 17.68 13.15 -6.31
CA TYR A 147 16.90 14.40 -6.38
C TYR A 147 17.53 15.50 -5.53
N LYS A 148 17.89 15.21 -4.27
CA LYS A 148 18.56 16.18 -3.38
C LYS A 148 19.88 16.67 -3.95
N VAL A 149 20.68 15.79 -4.55
CA VAL A 149 21.95 16.13 -5.17
C VAL A 149 21.74 17.03 -6.40
N LYS A 150 20.80 16.66 -7.28
CA LYS A 150 20.45 17.43 -8.49
C LYS A 150 20.01 18.86 -8.15
N PHE A 151 19.17 19.02 -7.12
CA PHE A 151 18.57 20.29 -6.74
C PHE A 151 19.18 20.90 -5.47
N ARG A 152 20.43 20.56 -5.10
CA ARG A 152 21.07 21.01 -3.85
C ARG A 152 21.12 22.52 -3.63
N ASN A 153 21.07 23.29 -4.72
CA ASN A 153 21.10 24.75 -4.70
C ASN A 153 19.71 25.40 -4.88
N ASP A 154 18.65 24.60 -4.96
CA ASP A 154 17.27 25.04 -5.18
C ASP A 154 16.40 24.63 -3.99
N GLN A 155 16.27 25.54 -3.02
CA GLN A 155 15.54 25.27 -1.78
C GLN A 155 14.04 25.04 -2.01
N GLU A 156 13.46 25.63 -3.06
CA GLU A 156 12.05 25.42 -3.39
C GLU A 156 11.82 23.99 -3.88
N LYS A 157 12.70 23.47 -4.75
CA LYS A 157 12.67 22.06 -5.17
C LYS A 157 12.91 21.13 -4.00
N LEU A 158 13.89 21.41 -3.14
CA LEU A 158 14.16 20.55 -1.98
C LEU A 158 12.96 20.48 -1.01
N LYS A 159 12.26 21.60 -0.80
CA LYS A 159 11.05 21.66 0.04
C LYS A 159 9.90 20.80 -0.50
N GLN A 160 9.85 20.52 -1.80
CA GLN A 160 8.84 19.61 -2.36
C GLN A 160 8.94 18.19 -1.76
N LEU A 161 10.12 17.77 -1.28
CA LEU A 161 10.29 16.48 -0.62
C LEU A 161 9.53 16.36 0.71
N ASP A 162 9.09 17.47 1.31
CA ASP A 162 8.26 17.44 2.52
C ASP A 162 6.91 16.74 2.25
N ARG A 163 6.45 16.75 1.00
CA ARG A 163 5.21 16.13 0.52
C ARG A 163 5.33 14.61 0.30
N ILE A 164 6.53 14.05 0.35
CA ILE A 164 6.78 12.63 0.08
C ILE A 164 7.16 11.95 1.39
N HIS A 165 6.52 10.84 1.69
CA HIS A 165 6.78 10.02 2.88
C HIS A 165 7.27 8.64 2.43
N PRO A 166 8.59 8.42 2.30
CA PRO A 166 9.14 7.14 1.86
C PRO A 166 8.94 6.02 2.89
N SER A 167 8.70 4.81 2.40
CA SER A 167 8.43 3.63 3.22
C SER A 167 9.31 2.44 2.85
N LEU A 168 9.75 1.70 3.86
CA LEU A 168 10.59 0.50 3.73
C LEU A 168 9.73 -0.75 3.52
N CYS A 169 9.89 -1.44 2.40
CA CYS A 169 9.10 -2.63 2.09
C CYS A 169 9.91 -3.81 1.52
N GLY A 170 11.22 -3.65 1.31
CA GLY A 170 12.12 -4.63 0.70
C GLY A 170 12.61 -5.73 1.63
N PHE A 171 11.77 -6.28 2.50
CA PHE A 171 12.18 -7.31 3.47
C PHE A 171 11.23 -8.52 3.48
N ASP A 172 11.74 -9.64 4.00
CA ASP A 172 10.95 -10.84 4.20
C ASP A 172 10.31 -10.81 5.59
N ALA A 173 8.99 -10.71 5.66
CA ALA A 173 8.24 -10.68 6.93
C ALA A 173 8.26 -12.02 7.70
N THR A 174 8.93 -13.04 7.17
CA THR A 174 9.19 -14.32 7.83
C THR A 174 10.63 -14.47 8.36
N ASP A 175 11.52 -13.51 8.08
CA ASP A 175 12.91 -13.53 8.53
C ASP A 175 13.08 -12.77 9.85
N LEU A 176 13.51 -13.46 10.92
CA LEU A 176 13.80 -12.81 12.23
C LEU A 176 14.86 -11.70 12.12
N GLY A 177 15.74 -11.76 11.11
CA GLY A 177 16.74 -10.74 10.78
C GLY A 177 16.20 -9.58 9.94
N ALA A 178 14.91 -9.54 9.62
CA ALA A 178 14.31 -8.46 8.85
C ALA A 178 14.52 -7.08 9.51
N VAL A 179 14.50 -7.01 10.84
CA VAL A 179 14.77 -5.76 11.57
C VAL A 179 16.18 -5.22 11.31
N ASP A 180 17.16 -6.10 11.16
CA ASP A 180 18.55 -5.72 10.89
C ASP A 180 18.70 -5.18 9.47
N LEU A 181 17.94 -5.73 8.52
CA LEU A 181 17.84 -5.19 7.17
C LEU A 181 17.24 -3.78 7.17
N LEU A 182 16.17 -3.55 7.95
CA LEU A 182 15.57 -2.22 8.10
C LEU A 182 16.57 -1.22 8.69
N ILE A 183 17.25 -1.60 9.78
CA ILE A 183 18.29 -0.77 10.41
C ILE A 183 19.41 -0.44 9.43
N LYS A 184 19.85 -1.42 8.64
CA LYS A 184 20.85 -1.21 7.59
C LYS A 184 20.36 -0.18 6.56
N ARG A 185 19.13 -0.32 6.04
CA ARG A 185 18.58 0.64 5.06
C ARG A 185 18.40 2.04 5.66
N ILE A 186 18.03 2.14 6.94
CA ILE A 186 17.91 3.42 7.64
C ILE A 186 19.27 4.09 7.80
N LYS A 187 20.32 3.33 8.14
CA LYS A 187 21.68 3.88 8.24
C LYS A 187 22.28 4.23 6.87
N GLU A 188 21.90 3.53 5.82
CA GLU A 188 22.32 3.83 4.45
C GLU A 188 21.66 5.11 3.90
N PHE A 189 20.40 5.37 4.27
CA PHE A 189 19.64 6.55 3.87
C PHE A 189 19.05 7.28 5.08
N PRO A 190 19.90 7.89 5.94
CA PRO A 190 19.44 8.53 7.17
C PRO A 190 18.50 9.70 6.86
N GLY A 191 17.37 9.77 7.57
CA GLY A 191 16.39 10.83 7.44
C GLY A 191 15.45 10.69 6.25
N VAL A 192 15.50 9.57 5.50
CA VAL A 192 14.62 9.32 4.35
C VAL A 192 13.32 8.63 4.75
N TRP A 193 13.39 7.62 5.63
CA TRP A 193 12.26 6.70 5.86
C TRP A 193 11.29 7.20 6.92
N GLU A 194 10.00 7.14 6.63
CA GLU A 194 8.95 7.62 7.52
C GLU A 194 7.91 6.55 7.90
N CYS A 195 7.91 5.41 7.21
CA CYS A 195 6.99 4.29 7.38
C CYS A 195 7.72 2.94 7.12
N ILE A 196 7.14 1.84 7.61
CA ILE A 196 7.51 0.48 7.22
C ILE A 196 6.31 -0.14 6.51
N GLY A 197 6.46 -0.50 5.25
CA GLY A 197 5.43 -1.11 4.42
C GLY A 197 5.41 -0.59 2.98
N GLU A 198 4.58 -1.10 2.11
CA GLU A 198 3.55 -2.10 2.40
C GLU A 198 4.13 -3.45 2.81
N VAL A 199 3.73 -3.93 3.99
CA VAL A 199 4.08 -5.26 4.48
C VAL A 199 3.04 -6.25 4.00
N MET A 200 3.46 -7.21 3.17
CA MET A 200 2.59 -8.22 2.61
C MET A 200 2.33 -9.35 3.61
N SER A 201 1.06 -9.63 3.89
CA SER A 201 0.63 -10.63 4.88
C SER A 201 -0.68 -11.29 4.45
N ARG A 202 -0.73 -12.62 4.27
CA ARG A 202 -1.94 -13.31 3.75
C ARG A 202 -2.52 -12.72 2.43
N HIS A 203 -1.78 -11.88 1.70
CA HIS A 203 -2.17 -11.30 0.41
C HIS A 203 -2.46 -12.39 -0.64
N ASP A 204 -3.73 -12.68 -0.90
CA ASP A 204 -4.30 -13.65 -1.86
C ASP A 204 -3.33 -14.57 -2.66
N ASP A 205 -3.24 -14.43 -3.98
CA ASP A 205 -2.33 -15.15 -4.86
C ASP A 205 -0.88 -14.82 -4.53
N LEU A 206 -0.59 -13.57 -4.19
CA LEU A 206 0.79 -13.13 -4.00
C LEU A 206 1.50 -13.95 -2.91
N THR A 207 0.81 -14.23 -1.81
CA THR A 207 1.24 -15.12 -0.72
C THR A 207 1.42 -16.56 -1.19
N ASN A 208 0.58 -17.04 -2.11
CA ASN A 208 0.73 -18.36 -2.69
C ASN A 208 1.91 -18.43 -3.68
N LEU A 209 2.28 -17.30 -4.29
CA LEU A 209 3.39 -17.19 -5.23
C LEU A 209 4.74 -16.99 -4.55
N THR A 210 4.80 -16.67 -3.25
CA THR A 210 6.07 -16.62 -2.50
C THR A 210 6.72 -18.00 -2.45
N THR A 211 8.02 -18.01 -2.17
CA THR A 211 8.78 -19.24 -1.90
C THR A 211 9.21 -19.27 -0.45
N GLY A 212 9.13 -20.44 0.20
CA GLY A 212 9.47 -20.60 1.61
C GLY A 212 8.25 -20.45 2.51
N GLU A 213 8.47 -19.91 3.70
CA GLU A 213 7.41 -19.64 4.66
C GLU A 213 6.47 -18.54 4.15
N ARG A 214 5.19 -18.62 4.51
CA ARG A 214 4.17 -17.66 4.07
C ARG A 214 3.99 -16.58 5.13
N PRO A 215 4.03 -15.29 4.75
CA PRO A 215 3.86 -14.21 5.70
C PRO A 215 2.44 -14.18 6.28
N ARG A 216 2.36 -13.99 7.60
CA ARG A 216 1.12 -13.82 8.37
C ARG A 216 1.34 -12.81 9.50
N ALA A 217 0.28 -12.13 9.95
CA ALA A 217 0.41 -10.99 10.86
C ALA A 217 1.05 -11.36 12.21
N ASN A 218 0.63 -12.46 12.80
CA ASN A 218 1.18 -13.04 14.02
C ASN A 218 2.39 -13.96 13.75
N HIS A 219 3.26 -13.59 12.81
CA HIS A 219 4.55 -14.22 12.62
C HIS A 219 5.62 -13.58 13.53
N PRO A 220 6.51 -14.35 14.19
CA PRO A 220 7.55 -13.80 15.08
C PRO A 220 8.42 -12.70 14.47
N ALA A 221 8.85 -12.87 13.23
CA ALA A 221 9.66 -11.88 12.52
C ALA A 221 8.90 -10.55 12.33
N LEU A 222 7.63 -10.61 11.93
CA LEU A 222 6.82 -9.41 11.76
C LEU A 222 6.54 -8.71 13.10
N ALA A 223 6.26 -9.47 14.17
CA ALA A 223 6.18 -8.88 15.51
C ALA A 223 7.46 -8.13 15.87
N ARG A 224 8.64 -8.71 15.64
CA ARG A 224 9.93 -8.05 15.91
C ARG A 224 10.10 -6.75 15.12
N VAL A 225 9.71 -6.74 13.83
CA VAL A 225 9.69 -5.52 13.00
C VAL A 225 8.72 -4.47 13.57
N CYS A 226 7.49 -4.87 13.92
CA CYS A 226 6.49 -3.95 14.45
C CYS A 226 6.89 -3.38 15.82
N ARG A 227 7.58 -4.16 16.66
CA ARG A 227 8.15 -3.72 17.94
C ARG A 227 9.19 -2.63 17.73
N PHE A 228 10.15 -2.86 16.83
CA PHE A 228 11.11 -1.84 16.43
C PHE A 228 10.42 -0.58 15.90
N ALA A 229 9.38 -0.73 15.08
CA ALA A 229 8.62 0.37 14.51
C ALA A 229 7.94 1.23 15.61
N GLY A 230 7.30 0.59 16.60
CA GLY A 230 6.68 1.28 17.73
C GLY A 230 7.69 2.04 18.60
N GLU A 231 8.83 1.41 18.93
CA GLU A 231 9.92 2.02 19.71
C GLU A 231 10.60 3.18 18.96
N SER A 232 10.53 3.16 17.63
CA SER A 232 11.11 4.18 16.75
C SER A 232 10.09 5.19 16.22
N TYR A 233 8.84 5.11 16.65
CA TYR A 233 7.74 5.97 16.19
C TYR A 233 7.58 5.98 14.66
N ILE A 234 7.67 4.81 14.04
CA ILE A 234 7.42 4.59 12.62
C ILE A 234 6.09 3.82 12.49
N PRO A 235 5.10 4.34 11.76
CA PRO A 235 3.89 3.59 11.47
C PRO A 235 4.19 2.40 10.56
N VAL A 236 3.37 1.35 10.65
CA VAL A 236 3.48 0.15 9.82
C VAL A 236 2.29 0.08 8.87
N SER A 237 2.53 0.20 7.57
CA SER A 237 1.53 -0.08 6.54
C SER A 237 1.52 -1.57 6.22
N ILE A 238 0.39 -2.25 6.40
CA ILE A 238 0.28 -3.69 6.26
C ILE A 238 -0.92 -4.08 5.41
N HIS A 239 -0.67 -4.85 4.35
CA HIS A 239 -1.70 -5.56 3.61
C HIS A 239 -1.91 -6.92 4.24
N HIS A 240 -2.84 -6.97 5.18
CA HIS A 240 -3.28 -8.23 5.77
C HIS A 240 -4.69 -8.57 5.30
N ASN A 241 -4.83 -9.51 4.38
CA ASN A 241 -6.16 -9.96 3.99
C ASN A 241 -6.87 -10.59 5.18
N ILE A 242 -8.11 -10.17 5.41
CA ILE A 242 -8.93 -10.59 6.54
C ILE A 242 -9.42 -12.05 6.41
N ALA A 243 -9.36 -12.61 5.19
CA ALA A 243 -9.87 -13.93 4.85
C ALA A 243 -9.14 -14.56 3.64
N PRO A 244 -9.27 -15.88 3.42
CA PRO A 244 -8.75 -16.58 2.24
C PRO A 244 -9.50 -16.21 0.96
N ILE A 245 -8.91 -16.53 -0.19
CA ILE A 245 -9.51 -16.27 -1.50
C ILE A 245 -10.91 -16.89 -1.67
N SER A 246 -11.79 -16.15 -2.32
CA SER A 246 -13.07 -16.59 -2.89
C SER A 246 -12.84 -17.09 -4.32
N ARG A 247 -13.43 -18.23 -4.70
CA ARG A 247 -13.33 -18.77 -6.07
C ARG A 247 -14.13 -17.96 -7.07
N ASN A 248 -15.16 -17.24 -6.61
CA ASN A 248 -15.99 -16.33 -7.39
C ASN A 248 -16.72 -15.36 -6.46
N ALA A 249 -17.43 -14.40 -7.04
CA ALA A 249 -18.16 -13.35 -6.32
C ALA A 249 -19.24 -13.87 -5.36
N ASN A 250 -19.76 -15.09 -5.58
CA ASN A 250 -20.81 -15.68 -4.75
C ASN A 250 -20.26 -16.47 -3.56
N GLU A 251 -18.95 -16.71 -3.51
CA GLU A 251 -18.31 -17.41 -2.40
C GLU A 251 -17.89 -16.43 -1.30
N VAL A 252 -18.83 -16.09 -0.42
CA VAL A 252 -18.59 -15.25 0.75
C VAL A 252 -17.74 -15.99 1.79
N LYS A 253 -16.75 -15.31 2.35
CA LYS A 253 -15.87 -15.83 3.41
C LYS A 253 -16.15 -15.17 4.75
N LEU A 254 -16.00 -15.95 5.81
CA LEU A 254 -15.80 -15.41 7.15
C LEU A 254 -14.38 -14.84 7.26
N PRO A 255 -14.17 -13.79 8.08
CA PRO A 255 -12.86 -13.16 8.31
C PRO A 255 -11.90 -14.01 9.15
N THR A 256 -11.59 -15.21 8.68
CA THR A 256 -10.85 -16.23 9.43
C THR A 256 -9.39 -15.88 9.72
N TYR A 257 -8.80 -14.90 9.01
CA TYR A 257 -7.44 -14.42 9.27
C TYR A 257 -7.40 -13.22 10.22
N LEU A 258 -8.55 -12.60 10.53
CA LEU A 258 -8.63 -11.40 11.39
C LEU A 258 -7.94 -11.60 12.74
N ASN A 259 -8.12 -12.76 13.38
CA ASN A 259 -7.51 -13.04 14.69
C ASN A 259 -5.98 -12.93 14.64
N GLU A 260 -5.33 -13.28 13.52
CA GLU A 260 -3.88 -13.15 13.35
C GLU A 260 -3.43 -11.69 13.45
N PHE A 261 -4.20 -10.78 12.85
CA PHE A 261 -3.90 -9.34 12.90
C PHE A 261 -4.20 -8.74 14.27
N ILE A 262 -5.30 -9.14 14.90
CA ILE A 262 -5.63 -8.71 16.27
C ILE A 262 -4.54 -9.13 17.26
N GLU A 263 -4.01 -10.35 17.14
CA GLU A 263 -2.91 -10.83 17.97
C GLU A 263 -1.64 -9.97 17.83
N LEU A 264 -1.32 -9.54 16.60
CA LEU A 264 -0.21 -8.61 16.35
C LEU A 264 -0.46 -7.24 17.00
N ILE A 265 -1.65 -6.65 16.80
CA ILE A 265 -2.00 -5.33 17.35
C ILE A 265 -1.88 -5.34 18.89
N GLU A 266 -2.46 -6.35 19.54
CA GLU A 266 -2.43 -6.50 21.00
C GLU A 266 -1.00 -6.72 21.51
N TYR A 267 -0.20 -7.52 20.81
CA TYR A 267 1.22 -7.72 21.16
C TYR A 267 2.03 -6.42 21.06
N CYS A 268 1.68 -5.55 20.12
CA CYS A 268 2.34 -4.27 19.88
C CYS A 268 1.74 -3.08 20.63
N ARG A 269 0.70 -3.28 21.44
CA ARG A 269 0.06 -2.23 22.26
C ARG A 269 0.90 -1.90 23.48
N ALA A 270 1.02 -0.61 23.82
CA ALA A 270 1.69 -0.14 25.03
C ALA A 270 1.19 -0.90 26.28
N GLY A 271 2.11 -1.32 27.14
CA GLY A 271 1.87 -2.21 28.28
C GLY A 271 1.82 -3.70 27.94
N GLY A 272 1.56 -4.07 26.68
CA GLY A 272 1.60 -5.46 26.21
C GLY A 272 3.02 -5.99 26.06
N GLN A 273 3.36 -7.11 26.73
CA GLN A 273 4.63 -7.84 26.56
C GLN A 273 5.91 -6.95 26.59
N GLY A 274 5.92 -5.90 27.42
CA GLY A 274 7.06 -4.97 27.55
C GLY A 274 7.04 -3.77 26.59
N ALA A 275 5.94 -3.55 25.87
CA ALA A 275 5.73 -2.37 25.04
C ALA A 275 5.74 -1.07 25.83
N GLN A 276 6.70 -0.19 25.53
CA GLN A 276 6.66 1.19 26.04
C GLN A 276 5.72 2.06 25.21
N GLU A 277 5.73 1.87 23.89
CA GLU A 277 4.89 2.60 22.96
C GLU A 277 4.11 1.63 22.10
N SER A 278 2.88 2.02 21.79
CA SER A 278 2.03 1.31 20.85
C SER A 278 2.57 1.48 19.43
N THR A 279 2.72 0.38 18.68
CA THR A 279 2.87 0.46 17.22
C THR A 279 1.59 1.00 16.61
N VAL A 280 1.72 1.94 15.68
CA VAL A 280 0.61 2.47 14.88
C VAL A 280 0.59 1.75 13.55
N PHE A 281 -0.57 1.26 13.14
CA PHE A 281 -0.78 0.51 11.90
C PHE A 281 -1.66 1.30 10.93
N ILE A 282 -1.35 1.17 9.63
CA ILE A 282 -2.24 1.51 8.52
C ILE A 282 -2.61 0.19 7.86
N TRP A 283 -3.88 -0.21 7.94
CA TRP A 283 -4.34 -1.46 7.36
C TRP A 283 -4.80 -1.23 5.91
N CYS A 284 -3.98 -1.70 4.97
CA CYS A 284 -4.21 -1.52 3.53
C CYS A 284 -5.54 -2.15 3.11
N HIS A 285 -6.24 -1.44 2.24
CA HIS A 285 -7.45 -1.90 1.56
C HIS A 285 -8.52 -2.48 2.50
N SER A 286 -8.63 -1.98 3.74
CA SER A 286 -9.54 -2.54 4.75
C SER A 286 -9.44 -4.07 4.90
N GLY A 287 -8.26 -4.64 4.65
CA GLY A 287 -8.01 -6.09 4.67
C GLY A 287 -8.60 -6.88 3.51
N ILE A 288 -8.83 -6.26 2.35
CA ILE A 288 -9.40 -6.89 1.16
C ILE A 288 -8.41 -6.98 0.01
N SER A 289 -8.70 -7.89 -0.93
CA SER A 289 -8.12 -7.88 -2.26
C SER A 289 -9.10 -8.35 -3.35
N ARG A 290 -8.71 -8.27 -4.62
CA ARG A 290 -9.56 -8.55 -5.81
C ARG A 290 -10.36 -9.86 -5.77
N ARG A 291 -9.83 -10.91 -5.14
CA ARG A 291 -10.46 -12.23 -5.11
C ARG A 291 -10.93 -12.61 -3.72
N LEU A 292 -11.34 -11.64 -2.92
CA LEU A 292 -11.85 -11.87 -1.60
C LEU A 292 -13.22 -11.21 -1.45
N VAL A 293 -14.20 -11.99 -1.03
CA VAL A 293 -15.56 -11.50 -0.75
C VAL A 293 -15.88 -11.76 0.71
N VAL A 294 -16.20 -10.69 1.44
CA VAL A 294 -16.59 -10.71 2.85
C VAL A 294 -17.90 -9.95 2.96
N LYS A 295 -18.92 -10.56 3.57
CA LYS A 295 -20.20 -9.89 3.74
C LYS A 295 -20.08 -8.84 4.85
N ASP A 296 -20.75 -7.71 4.66
CA ASP A 296 -20.89 -6.64 5.67
C ASP A 296 -19.55 -6.16 6.23
N LEU A 297 -18.54 -5.97 5.36
CA LEU A 297 -17.17 -5.58 5.76
C LEU A 297 -17.14 -4.38 6.72
N HIS A 298 -17.97 -3.36 6.48
CA HIS A 298 -18.08 -2.18 7.34
C HIS A 298 -18.37 -2.53 8.82
N LEU A 299 -19.16 -3.58 9.10
CA LEU A 299 -19.42 -4.03 10.48
C LEU A 299 -18.17 -4.64 11.14
N TRP A 300 -17.39 -5.40 10.38
CA TRP A 300 -16.11 -5.95 10.85
C TRP A 300 -15.10 -4.85 11.12
N ILE A 301 -15.01 -3.86 10.22
CA ILE A 301 -14.15 -2.68 10.42
C ILE A 301 -14.61 -1.88 11.64
N ASP A 302 -15.91 -1.68 11.85
CA ASP A 302 -16.46 -1.02 13.03
C ASP A 302 -16.05 -1.74 14.32
N ALA A 303 -16.23 -3.06 14.38
CA ALA A 303 -15.85 -3.86 15.54
C ALA A 303 -14.35 -3.70 15.87
N VAL A 304 -13.49 -3.72 14.85
CA VAL A 304 -12.05 -3.53 15.01
C VAL A 304 -11.76 -2.10 15.50
N MET A 305 -12.32 -1.08 14.85
CA MET A 305 -12.13 0.33 15.23
C MET A 305 -12.58 0.62 16.66
N LYS A 306 -13.69 0.03 17.09
CA LYS A 306 -14.22 0.18 18.46
C LYS A 306 -13.18 -0.18 19.53
N LYS A 307 -12.31 -1.16 19.25
CA LYS A 307 -11.31 -1.63 20.22
C LYS A 307 -9.89 -1.12 19.94
N TYR A 308 -9.57 -0.80 18.69
CA TYR A 308 -8.19 -0.57 18.24
C TYR A 308 -7.95 0.77 17.51
N SER A 309 -8.93 1.68 17.51
CA SER A 309 -8.78 3.00 16.89
C SER A 309 -7.72 3.90 17.54
N ASP A 310 -7.15 3.53 18.69
CA ASP A 310 -5.98 4.22 19.26
C ASP A 310 -4.68 3.91 18.52
N GLN A 311 -4.62 2.79 17.79
CA GLN A 311 -3.43 2.28 17.10
C GLN A 311 -3.61 2.05 15.60
N LEU A 312 -4.81 2.21 15.05
CA LEU A 312 -5.13 1.72 13.71
C LEU A 312 -5.77 2.80 12.84
N TYR A 313 -5.25 2.93 11.62
CA TYR A 313 -5.87 3.65 10.51
C TYR A 313 -6.29 2.64 9.44
N ILE A 314 -7.34 2.98 8.70
CA ILE A 314 -7.82 2.21 7.55
C ILE A 314 -7.49 2.97 6.28
N ASP A 315 -6.77 2.29 5.40
CA ASP A 315 -6.59 2.70 4.03
C ASP A 315 -7.75 2.11 3.19
N LEU A 316 -8.47 3.00 2.50
CA LEU A 316 -9.62 2.67 1.65
C LEU A 316 -9.24 2.49 0.18
N SER A 317 -7.94 2.52 -0.15
CA SER A 317 -7.41 2.42 -1.52
C SER A 317 -7.87 1.17 -2.27
N TRP A 318 -7.69 1.22 -3.59
CA TRP A 318 -7.92 0.09 -4.51
C TRP A 318 -9.39 -0.34 -4.62
N VAL A 319 -9.65 -1.66 -4.54
CA VAL A 319 -10.97 -2.25 -4.84
C VAL A 319 -12.04 -1.93 -3.81
N VAL A 320 -11.67 -1.49 -2.60
CA VAL A 320 -12.60 -1.23 -1.49
C VAL A 320 -13.69 -0.23 -1.91
N LEU A 321 -13.29 0.84 -2.59
CA LEU A 321 -14.24 1.87 -3.02
C LEU A 321 -15.37 1.29 -3.87
N GLN A 322 -15.04 0.54 -4.92
CA GLN A 322 -16.02 0.07 -5.89
C GLN A 322 -16.78 -1.17 -5.42
N ASP A 323 -16.10 -2.08 -4.72
CA ASP A 323 -16.66 -3.38 -4.37
C ASP A 323 -17.41 -3.35 -3.03
N TYR A 324 -17.09 -2.40 -2.14
CA TYR A 324 -17.63 -2.34 -0.78
C TYR A 324 -18.26 -1.02 -0.40
N ILE A 325 -17.64 0.12 -0.74
CA ILE A 325 -18.15 1.44 -0.33
C ILE A 325 -19.32 1.87 -1.19
N MET A 326 -19.14 1.94 -2.52
CA MET A 326 -20.18 2.42 -3.44
C MET A 326 -21.49 1.62 -3.36
N PRO A 327 -21.47 0.28 -3.22
CA PRO A 327 -22.72 -0.49 -3.07
C PRO A 327 -23.44 -0.27 -1.73
N ASN A 328 -22.77 0.28 -0.72
CA ASN A 328 -23.32 0.48 0.62
C ASN A 328 -22.87 1.81 1.24
N LEU A 329 -23.01 2.89 0.47
CA LEU A 329 -22.39 4.18 0.76
C LEU A 329 -22.81 4.74 2.12
N ASP A 330 -24.10 4.68 2.45
CA ASP A 330 -24.64 5.25 3.69
C ASP A 330 -24.04 4.60 4.95
N GLU A 331 -23.91 3.28 4.97
CA GLU A 331 -23.32 2.56 6.10
C GLU A 331 -21.81 2.87 6.27
N TRP A 332 -21.09 3.03 5.15
CA TRP A 332 -19.70 3.43 5.18
C TRP A 332 -19.52 4.88 5.62
N VAL A 333 -20.42 5.79 5.21
CA VAL A 333 -20.45 7.17 5.69
C VAL A 333 -20.67 7.20 7.20
N GLU A 334 -21.61 6.42 7.73
CA GLU A 334 -21.84 6.32 9.18
C GLU A 334 -20.65 5.70 9.93
N LEU A 335 -19.99 4.69 9.37
CA LEU A 335 -18.75 4.13 9.92
C LEU A 335 -17.64 5.19 10.00
N ILE A 336 -17.42 5.92 8.92
CA ILE A 336 -16.41 6.98 8.87
C ILE A 336 -16.76 8.09 9.87
N LYS A 337 -18.04 8.45 10.00
CA LYS A 337 -18.50 9.43 11.00
C LYS A 337 -18.24 8.99 12.44
N ARG A 338 -18.28 7.69 12.74
CA ARG A 338 -17.93 7.16 14.08
C ARG A 338 -16.45 7.29 14.38
N TYR A 339 -15.57 7.18 13.38
CA TYR A 339 -14.11 7.29 13.55
C TYR A 339 -13.48 8.27 12.55
N PRO A 340 -13.84 9.57 12.60
CA PRO A 340 -13.55 10.53 11.53
C PRO A 340 -12.06 10.78 11.31
N LYS A 341 -11.23 10.42 12.30
CA LYS A 341 -9.78 10.60 12.29
C LYS A 341 -8.98 9.36 11.89
N ARG A 342 -9.64 8.33 11.34
CA ARG A 342 -9.05 6.98 11.17
C ARG A 342 -9.09 6.42 9.75
N PHE A 343 -9.74 7.09 8.82
CA PHE A 343 -9.83 6.66 7.43
C PHE A 343 -8.97 7.53 6.52
N MET A 344 -8.31 6.91 5.55
CA MET A 344 -7.49 7.54 4.53
C MET A 344 -7.84 6.95 3.16
N ILE A 345 -7.51 7.67 2.10
CA ILE A 345 -7.65 7.21 0.71
C ILE A 345 -6.27 7.14 0.04
N GLY A 346 -6.13 6.23 -0.91
CA GLY A 346 -4.90 6.07 -1.67
C GLY A 346 -5.19 5.58 -3.08
N SER A 347 -4.24 5.80 -3.98
CA SER A 347 -4.40 5.44 -5.39
C SER A 347 -4.07 3.98 -5.68
N ASP A 348 -3.17 3.37 -4.89
CA ASP A 348 -2.59 2.06 -5.14
C ASP A 348 -2.04 1.92 -6.58
N VAL A 349 -1.40 2.98 -7.08
CA VAL A 349 -0.70 2.91 -8.37
C VAL A 349 0.57 2.08 -8.23
N VAL A 350 0.84 1.28 -9.26
CA VAL A 350 2.02 0.41 -9.32
C VAL A 350 2.91 0.83 -10.49
N GLY A 351 4.02 1.50 -10.17
CA GLY A 351 5.02 1.96 -11.13
C GLY A 351 4.53 3.01 -12.13
N THR A 352 3.29 3.49 -12.01
CA THR A 352 2.61 4.39 -12.97
C THR A 352 1.99 5.59 -12.25
N VAL A 353 2.86 6.42 -11.66
CA VAL A 353 2.46 7.54 -10.79
C VAL A 353 1.64 8.62 -11.50
N SER A 354 1.73 8.71 -12.82
CA SER A 354 0.89 9.57 -13.67
C SER A 354 -0.61 9.27 -13.54
N ASN A 355 -0.98 8.07 -13.07
CA ASN A 355 -2.38 7.69 -12.84
C ASN A 355 -2.93 8.10 -11.46
N ILE A 356 -2.13 8.67 -10.55
CA ILE A 356 -2.57 9.00 -9.17
C ILE A 356 -3.89 9.80 -9.17
N GLY A 357 -3.94 10.92 -9.90
CA GLY A 357 -5.15 11.76 -9.94
C GLY A 357 -6.36 11.03 -10.52
N LYS A 358 -6.15 10.18 -11.54
CA LYS A 358 -7.20 9.36 -12.14
C LYS A 358 -7.75 8.33 -11.15
N SER A 359 -6.89 7.72 -10.35
CA SER A 359 -7.27 6.72 -9.33
C SER A 359 -7.94 7.34 -8.11
N LEU A 360 -7.60 8.57 -7.73
CA LEU A 360 -8.19 9.26 -6.58
C LEU A 360 -9.53 9.95 -6.91
N LYS A 361 -9.71 10.45 -8.13
CA LYS A 361 -10.93 11.17 -8.55
C LYS A 361 -12.26 10.42 -8.30
N PRO A 362 -12.35 9.08 -8.37
CA PRO A 362 -13.56 8.35 -8.00
C PRO A 362 -13.97 8.48 -6.53
N TYR A 363 -13.03 8.77 -5.60
CA TYR A 363 -13.34 8.95 -4.18
C TYR A 363 -14.20 10.19 -3.91
N ASP A 364 -14.28 11.12 -4.85
CA ASP A 364 -15.07 12.35 -4.70
C ASP A 364 -16.53 12.06 -4.37
N LYS A 365 -17.10 10.95 -4.87
CA LYS A 365 -18.47 10.52 -4.51
C LYS A 365 -18.60 10.19 -3.03
N LEU A 366 -17.63 9.48 -2.46
CA LEU A 366 -17.57 9.20 -1.04
C LEU A 366 -17.34 10.49 -0.25
N LEU A 367 -16.39 11.32 -0.69
CA LEU A 367 -16.07 12.58 -0.05
C LEU A 367 -17.29 13.50 -0.02
N GLU A 368 -18.02 13.64 -1.13
CA GLU A 368 -19.25 14.43 -1.25
C GLU A 368 -20.37 14.00 -0.30
N ALA A 369 -20.46 12.71 0.02
CA ALA A 369 -21.41 12.16 0.98
C ALA A 369 -21.01 12.43 2.45
N LEU A 370 -19.74 12.75 2.72
CA LEU A 370 -19.26 13.04 4.08
C LEU A 370 -19.50 14.50 4.48
N PRO A 371 -19.79 14.78 5.78
CA PRO A 371 -19.76 16.13 6.34
C PRO A 371 -18.42 16.83 6.06
N LYS A 372 -18.45 18.16 5.88
CA LYS A 372 -17.29 18.94 5.39
C LYS A 372 -16.03 18.77 6.25
N ASP A 373 -16.17 18.75 7.57
CA ASP A 373 -15.06 18.58 8.52
C ASP A 373 -14.45 17.17 8.46
N ILE A 374 -15.29 16.14 8.32
CA ILE A 374 -14.86 14.74 8.22
C ILE A 374 -14.24 14.46 6.86
N ARG A 375 -14.80 15.03 5.80
CA ARG A 375 -14.31 14.91 4.42
C ARG A 375 -12.87 15.37 4.28
N VAL A 376 -12.51 16.53 4.86
CA VAL A 376 -11.13 17.04 4.86
C VAL A 376 -10.19 16.09 5.60
N GLY A 377 -10.67 15.47 6.68
CA GLY A 377 -9.99 14.38 7.38
C GLY A 377 -9.64 13.23 6.45
N VAL A 378 -10.64 12.64 5.81
CA VAL A 378 -10.49 11.45 4.95
C VAL A 378 -9.69 11.74 3.69
N SER A 379 -9.89 12.90 3.05
CA SER A 379 -9.17 13.23 1.82
C SER A 379 -7.69 13.48 2.07
N LYS A 380 -7.33 14.06 3.23
CA LYS A 380 -5.97 14.55 3.48
C LYS A 380 -5.54 14.60 4.94
N GLN A 381 -6.32 15.25 5.82
CA GLN A 381 -5.80 15.70 7.11
C GLN A 381 -5.44 14.55 8.06
N ASN A 382 -6.16 13.42 8.00
CA ASN A 382 -5.84 12.23 8.82
C ASN A 382 -4.45 11.67 8.52
N PHE A 383 -4.05 11.70 7.24
CA PHE A 383 -2.73 11.29 6.80
C PHE A 383 -1.66 12.25 7.33
N VAL A 384 -1.85 13.55 7.08
CA VAL A 384 -0.89 14.60 7.51
C VAL A 384 -0.71 14.58 9.02
N ASP A 385 -1.80 14.53 9.79
CA ASP A 385 -1.77 14.50 11.25
C ASP A 385 -1.01 13.28 11.79
N LEU A 386 -1.16 12.10 11.15
CA LEU A 386 -0.43 10.91 11.53
C LEU A 386 1.08 11.12 11.36
N PHE A 387 1.53 11.50 10.16
CA PHE A 387 2.95 11.63 9.87
C PHE A 387 3.60 12.78 10.66
N ASP A 388 2.90 13.90 10.84
CA ASP A 388 3.36 15.01 11.70
C ASP A 388 3.50 14.58 13.16
N LYS A 389 2.53 13.82 13.68
CA LYS A 389 2.60 13.28 15.05
C LYS A 389 3.79 12.34 15.21
N MET A 390 4.03 11.47 14.24
CA MET A 390 5.15 10.53 14.28
C MET A 390 6.50 11.26 14.18
N ALA A 391 6.63 12.24 13.29
CA ALA A 391 7.81 13.10 13.17
C ALA A 391 8.12 13.86 14.47
N LYS A 392 7.10 14.47 15.10
CA LYS A 392 7.24 15.14 16.41
C LYS A 392 7.75 14.19 17.49
N LYS A 393 7.22 12.97 17.55
CA LYS A 393 7.68 11.95 18.52
C LYS A 393 9.13 11.51 18.25
N ARG A 394 9.50 11.27 16.99
CA ARG A 394 10.89 10.97 16.59
C ARG A 394 11.84 12.09 16.99
N LYS A 395 11.48 13.35 16.75
CA LYS A 395 12.25 14.53 17.13
C LYS A 395 12.50 14.59 18.63
N ILE A 396 11.46 14.44 19.45
CA ILE A 396 11.57 14.44 20.93
C ILE A 396 12.55 13.36 21.42
N LYS A 397 12.64 12.25 20.70
CA LYS A 397 13.50 11.11 21.04
C LYS A 397 14.88 11.15 20.38
N GLY A 398 15.19 12.21 19.63
CA GLY A 398 16.47 12.35 18.92
C GLY A 398 16.63 11.38 17.75
N LEU A 399 15.55 10.90 17.16
CA LEU A 399 15.53 9.93 16.05
C LEU A 399 15.30 10.61 14.68
N GLY A 400 15.64 11.89 14.54
CA GLY A 400 15.45 12.68 13.32
C GLY A 400 14.24 13.62 13.36
N GLU A 401 14.26 14.64 12.50
CA GLU A 401 13.24 15.69 12.42
C GLU A 401 11.99 15.27 11.63
N LYS A 402 12.19 14.50 10.55
CA LYS A 402 11.14 13.97 9.69
C LYS A 402 11.31 12.46 9.55
N GLY A 403 12.09 12.00 8.57
CA GLY A 403 12.48 10.60 8.45
C GLY A 403 13.42 10.17 9.57
N ILE A 404 13.43 8.86 9.86
CA ILE A 404 14.22 8.30 10.95
C ILE A 404 15.72 8.42 10.71
N VAL A 405 16.45 8.77 11.77
CA VAL A 405 17.90 8.71 11.88
C VAL A 405 18.25 7.86 13.09
N LEU A 406 19.03 6.80 12.89
CA LEU A 406 19.52 5.96 13.98
C LEU A 406 20.97 6.33 14.32
N PRO A 407 21.36 6.29 15.62
CA PRO A 407 22.76 6.40 16.01
C PRO A 407 23.66 5.38 15.29
N ALA A 408 24.92 5.75 15.04
CA ALA A 408 25.87 4.87 14.33
C ALA A 408 26.02 3.50 15.01
N ASN A 409 26.03 3.48 16.34
CA ASN A 409 26.12 2.29 17.18
C ASN A 409 24.77 1.61 17.48
N TYR A 410 23.65 2.10 16.92
CA TYR A 410 22.34 1.51 17.17
C TYR A 410 22.28 0.07 16.64
N GLY A 411 21.77 -0.84 17.45
CA GLY A 411 21.42 -2.20 17.07
C GLY A 411 20.15 -2.64 17.78
N PHE A 412 19.40 -3.55 17.18
CA PHE A 412 18.24 -4.16 17.84
C PHE A 412 18.68 -5.44 18.54
N SER A 413 18.10 -5.73 19.71
CA SER A 413 18.54 -6.87 20.52
C SER A 413 18.30 -8.20 19.80
N GLU A 414 19.36 -8.99 19.60
CA GLU A 414 19.31 -10.37 19.08
C GLU A 414 18.27 -11.24 19.78
N LYS A 415 18.04 -11.02 21.08
CA LYS A 415 17.14 -11.84 21.90
C LYS A 415 15.71 -11.29 22.02
N ALA A 416 15.51 -10.00 21.71
CA ALA A 416 14.20 -9.39 21.90
C ALA A 416 13.19 -9.89 20.87
N HIS A 417 12.00 -10.27 21.33
CA HIS A 417 10.84 -10.60 20.50
C HIS A 417 11.05 -11.72 19.45
N VAL A 418 12.08 -12.57 19.60
CA VAL A 418 12.33 -13.71 18.69
C VAL A 418 11.29 -14.82 18.81
N ARG A 419 10.62 -14.91 19.96
CA ARG A 419 9.56 -15.88 20.28
C ARG A 419 8.43 -15.15 21.00
N PRO A 420 7.63 -14.34 20.29
CA PRO A 420 6.55 -13.59 20.91
C PRO A 420 5.52 -14.55 21.52
N ASN A 421 5.07 -14.27 22.74
CA ASN A 421 3.97 -14.98 23.35
C ASN A 421 2.64 -14.32 22.94
N PHE A 422 2.17 -14.64 21.72
CA PHE A 422 0.87 -14.16 21.26
C PHE A 422 -0.25 -14.76 22.11
N ARG A 423 -1.09 -13.89 22.67
CA ARG A 423 -2.34 -14.34 23.29
C ARG A 423 -3.33 -14.67 22.18
N ARG A 424 -3.71 -15.94 22.05
CA ARG A 424 -4.70 -16.37 21.05
C ARG A 424 -5.96 -15.51 21.13
N SER A 425 -6.36 -14.94 20.00
CA SER A 425 -7.57 -14.12 19.89
C SER A 425 -8.77 -14.97 19.47
N ASN A 426 -9.94 -14.63 20.00
CA ASN A 426 -11.25 -15.11 19.58
C ASN A 426 -12.14 -13.96 19.05
N PHE A 427 -11.49 -12.88 18.58
CA PHE A 427 -12.16 -11.64 18.22
C PHE A 427 -13.19 -11.85 17.10
N MET A 428 -12.84 -12.61 16.06
CA MET A 428 -13.76 -12.93 14.97
C MET A 428 -14.99 -13.70 15.50
N GLU A 429 -14.75 -14.75 16.30
CA GLU A 429 -15.80 -15.61 16.83
C GLU A 429 -16.77 -14.83 17.74
N ALA A 430 -16.24 -13.97 18.61
CA ALA A 430 -17.04 -13.12 19.49
C ALA A 430 -17.91 -12.10 18.74
N ASN A 431 -17.58 -11.82 17.48
CA ASN A 431 -18.28 -10.87 16.62
C ASN A 431 -19.09 -11.56 15.50
N LEU A 432 -19.22 -12.90 15.47
CA LEU A 432 -20.06 -13.59 14.48
C LEU A 432 -21.52 -13.14 14.50
N LYS A 433 -22.01 -12.69 15.66
CA LYS A 433 -23.35 -12.10 15.81
C LYS A 433 -23.61 -10.88 14.91
N LEU A 434 -22.57 -10.20 14.43
CA LEU A 434 -22.72 -9.11 13.46
C LEU A 434 -23.40 -9.57 12.17
N LEU A 435 -23.36 -10.88 11.86
CA LEU A 435 -23.96 -11.45 10.65
C LEU A 435 -25.45 -11.80 10.82
N ASN A 436 -25.98 -11.75 12.05
CA ASN A 436 -27.37 -12.08 12.39
C ASN A 436 -28.00 -10.94 13.22
N PRO A 437 -28.74 -10.01 12.60
CA PRO A 437 -29.40 -8.90 13.31
C PRO A 437 -30.38 -9.36 14.41
N ASN A 438 -30.90 -10.59 14.30
CA ASN A 438 -31.91 -11.14 15.21
C ASN A 438 -31.34 -11.70 16.53
N ASP A 439 -30.01 -11.81 16.67
CA ASP A 439 -29.35 -12.35 17.88
C ASP A 439 -28.77 -11.25 18.78
N ALA A 440 -29.02 -9.97 18.48
CA ALA A 440 -28.67 -8.82 19.32
C ALA A 440 -29.84 -8.44 20.24
N GLY A 441 -30.27 -9.38 21.09
CA GLY A 441 -31.23 -9.19 22.18
C GLY A 441 -30.54 -9.12 23.54
#